data_AF-A0A534KWW5-F1
#
_entry.id   AF-A0A534KWW5-F1
#
_cell.length_a   1.000
_cell.length_b   1.000
_cell.length_c   1.000
_cell.angle_alpha   90.00
_cell.angle_beta   90.00
_cell.angle_gamma   90.00
#
_symmetry.space_group_name_H-M   'P 1'
#
loop_
_entity.id
_entity.type
_entity.pdbx_description
1 polymer ?
#
loop_
_entity_poly.entity_id
_entity_poly.type
_entity_poly.pdbx_seq_one_letter_code
_entity_poly.pdbx_strand_id
1 'polypeptide(L)'
;MNARILAFLLGTVGMLIVSGIAAPNVRAAPAPTLSIVSPSPNEVIGNGGPVVVVFAVTNFNLTDPGSGTSSPDSGHVNVFADDEWTSTASVNTIVLALPSGEHTIRLQLVMDNGSALNPDVNASVAVTVTQGPSGGTPGLSISYPREGALVGTDSTISFRVTNFVLVPPGGPGGVPNEGHVRVLLDRAYYADLVDVAPLHLNLKDGPHNVTLQLV
;
A
#
# COMPACT_ATOMS: atom_id res chain seq x y z
N MET A 1 29.80 95.61 41.29
CA MET A 1 28.78 96.47 40.65
C MET A 1 28.81 96.18 39.16
N ASN A 2 27.77 95.54 38.64
CA ASN A 2 27.18 95.73 37.30
C ASN A 2 26.07 94.69 37.13
N ALA A 3 24.87 95.20 36.92
CA ALA A 3 23.62 94.46 36.89
C ALA A 3 23.02 94.47 35.47
N ARG A 4 22.13 93.49 35.25
CA ARG A 4 21.11 93.37 34.17
C ARG A 4 21.65 92.78 32.87
N ILE A 5 21.03 91.74 32.31
CA ILE A 5 19.71 91.77 31.65
C ILE A 5 19.00 90.39 31.73
N LEU A 6 17.67 90.45 31.88
CA LEU A 6 16.70 89.34 31.87
C LEU A 6 16.25 89.05 30.43
N ALA A 7 16.05 87.78 30.05
CA ALA A 7 15.07 87.40 29.02
C ALA A 7 14.66 85.91 29.15
N PHE A 8 13.37 85.70 29.43
CA PHE A 8 12.61 84.46 29.26
C PHE A 8 12.59 84.03 27.78
N LEU A 9 12.62 82.73 27.48
CA LEU A 9 11.62 82.09 26.60
C LEU A 9 11.68 80.55 26.55
N LEU A 10 10.52 79.96 26.81
CA LEU A 10 9.90 78.78 26.20
C LEU A 10 10.63 77.42 26.15
N GLY A 11 10.06 76.48 26.89
CA GLY A 11 10.42 75.07 26.84
C GLY A 11 9.97 74.35 25.57
N THR A 12 10.68 73.27 25.27
CA THR A 12 10.22 72.18 24.42
C THR A 12 10.61 70.87 25.11
N VAL A 13 9.61 70.24 25.74
CA VAL A 13 9.69 68.82 26.09
C VAL A 13 9.68 68.07 24.76
N GLY A 14 10.83 67.51 24.39
CA GLY A 14 10.94 66.62 23.25
C GLY A 14 10.20 65.32 23.53
N MET A 15 8.98 65.20 23.03
CA MET A 15 8.23 63.96 23.01
C MET A 15 8.88 63.05 21.96
N LEU A 16 9.66 62.07 22.42
CA LEU A 16 10.21 61.01 21.58
C LEU A 16 9.05 60.07 21.20
N ILE A 17 8.45 60.28 20.04
CA ILE A 17 7.49 59.34 19.46
C ILE A 17 8.30 58.12 18.99
N VAL A 18 8.36 57.08 19.83
CA VAL A 18 8.73 55.75 19.38
C VAL A 18 7.60 55.26 18.49
N SER A 19 7.71 55.50 17.19
CA SER A 19 6.89 54.84 16.18
C SER A 19 7.25 53.36 16.19
N GLY A 20 6.56 52.59 17.03
CA GLY A 20 6.56 51.14 16.94
C GLY A 20 5.93 50.75 15.61
N ILE A 21 6.74 50.55 14.58
CA ILE A 21 6.37 49.76 13.42
C ILE A 21 6.02 48.38 13.97
N ALA A 22 4.73 48.08 14.08
CA ALA A 22 4.27 46.73 14.33
C ALA A 22 4.93 45.84 13.27
N ALA A 23 5.75 44.88 13.71
CA ALA A 23 6.29 43.87 12.82
C ALA A 23 5.11 43.27 12.05
N PRO A 24 5.23 43.06 10.73
CA PRO A 24 4.18 42.35 10.01
C PRO A 24 3.95 41.03 10.75
N ASN A 25 2.70 40.73 11.07
CA ASN A 25 2.33 39.41 11.58
C ASN A 25 2.57 38.43 10.45
N VAL A 26 3.80 37.90 10.34
CA VAL A 26 4.14 36.84 9.40
C VAL A 26 3.43 35.60 9.93
N ARG A 27 2.27 35.31 9.35
CA ARG A 27 1.60 34.05 9.58
C ARG A 27 2.49 32.98 8.95
N ALA A 28 2.96 32.03 9.76
CA ALA A 28 3.71 30.89 9.24
C ALA A 28 2.93 30.23 8.11
N ALA A 29 3.61 29.85 7.03
CA ALA A 29 2.99 29.07 5.98
C ALA A 29 2.37 27.79 6.59
N PRO A 30 1.21 27.34 6.11
CA PRO A 30 0.63 26.08 6.58
C PRO A 30 1.63 24.93 6.37
N ALA A 31 1.71 24.01 7.32
CA ALA A 31 2.64 22.88 7.24
C ALA A 31 2.29 21.96 6.05
N PRO A 32 3.31 21.34 5.41
CA PRO A 32 3.12 20.26 4.45
C PRO A 32 2.23 19.13 4.99
N THR A 33 1.39 18.56 4.13
CA THR A 33 0.64 17.34 4.46
C THR A 33 0.77 16.31 3.35
N LEU A 34 0.62 15.04 3.74
CA LEU A 34 0.63 13.88 2.86
C LEU A 34 -0.49 12.93 3.30
N SER A 35 -1.30 12.46 2.34
CA SER A 35 -2.34 11.45 2.61
C SER A 35 -2.45 10.49 1.44
N ILE A 36 -2.53 9.20 1.73
CA ILE A 36 -2.85 8.18 0.72
C ILE A 36 -4.36 8.18 0.50
N VAL A 37 -4.77 8.34 -0.76
CA VAL A 37 -6.17 8.38 -1.21
C VAL A 37 -6.62 7.01 -1.69
N SER A 38 -5.72 6.27 -2.34
CA SER A 38 -5.89 4.89 -2.79
C SER A 38 -4.54 4.19 -2.66
N PRO A 39 -4.49 2.90 -2.29
CA PRO A 39 -5.61 2.03 -1.91
C PRO A 39 -6.27 2.43 -0.58
N SER A 40 -7.45 1.87 -0.32
CA SER A 40 -8.09 1.98 1.00
C SER A 40 -7.33 1.13 2.04
N PRO A 41 -7.38 1.47 3.34
CA PRO A 41 -6.78 0.63 4.38
C PRO A 41 -7.31 -0.80 4.34
N ASN A 42 -6.40 -1.77 4.29
CA ASN A 42 -6.64 -3.22 4.20
C ASN A 42 -7.37 -3.66 2.92
N GLU A 43 -7.25 -2.91 1.84
CA GLU A 43 -7.80 -3.30 0.54
C GLU A 43 -7.11 -4.57 0.00
N VAL A 44 -7.91 -5.47 -0.56
CA VAL A 44 -7.42 -6.65 -1.28
C VAL A 44 -7.26 -6.31 -2.75
N ILE A 45 -6.03 -6.31 -3.24
CA ILE A 45 -5.68 -6.10 -4.64
C ILE A 45 -5.56 -7.47 -5.30
N GLY A 46 -6.51 -7.78 -6.18
CA GLY A 46 -6.62 -9.09 -6.81
C GLY A 46 -6.12 -9.15 -8.26
N ASN A 47 -6.20 -10.35 -8.82
CA ASN A 47 -5.89 -10.73 -10.20
C ASN A 47 -4.41 -10.53 -10.57
N GLY A 48 -3.52 -10.55 -9.59
CA GLY A 48 -2.08 -10.33 -9.80
C GLY A 48 -1.75 -8.94 -10.33
N GLY A 49 -2.68 -7.99 -10.21
CA GLY A 49 -2.50 -6.61 -10.66
C GLY A 49 -1.51 -5.85 -9.77
N PRO A 50 -0.80 -4.85 -10.32
CA PRO A 50 0.06 -4.01 -9.51
C PRO A 50 -0.78 -3.15 -8.54
N VAL A 51 -0.18 -2.76 -7.42
CA VAL A 51 -0.80 -1.81 -6.49
C VAL A 51 -0.61 -0.40 -7.02
N VAL A 52 -1.71 0.27 -7.36
CA VAL A 52 -1.71 1.67 -7.78
C VAL A 52 -2.00 2.55 -6.58
N VAL A 53 -0.99 3.31 -6.16
CA VAL A 53 -1.08 4.23 -5.03
C VAL A 53 -1.33 5.62 -5.56
N VAL A 54 -2.43 6.23 -5.13
CA VAL A 54 -2.77 7.63 -5.38
C VAL A 54 -2.69 8.37 -4.06
N PHE A 55 -2.01 9.50 -4.03
CA PHE A 55 -1.82 10.28 -2.80
C PHE A 55 -2.00 11.77 -3.06
N ALA A 56 -2.39 12.51 -2.02
CA ALA A 56 -2.52 13.95 -2.04
C ALA A 56 -1.42 14.58 -1.19
N VAL A 57 -0.89 15.70 -1.70
CA VAL A 57 0.09 16.53 -1.02
C VAL A 57 -0.45 17.95 -0.98
N THR A 58 -0.33 18.63 0.16
CA THR A 58 -0.65 20.06 0.27
C THR A 58 0.49 20.83 0.92
N ASN A 59 0.61 22.12 0.58
CA ASN A 59 1.66 23.03 1.07
C ASN A 59 3.10 22.51 0.84
N PHE A 60 3.29 21.70 -0.20
CA PHE A 60 4.59 21.17 -0.58
C PHE A 60 4.63 20.98 -2.09
N ASN A 61 5.69 21.46 -2.72
CA ASN A 61 5.89 21.40 -4.15
C ASN A 61 6.66 20.12 -4.52
N LEU A 62 6.03 19.23 -5.28
CA LEU A 62 6.69 18.03 -5.76
C LEU A 62 7.63 18.37 -6.93
N THR A 63 8.89 18.01 -6.79
CA THR A 63 9.98 18.24 -7.74
C THR A 63 10.79 16.97 -7.92
N ASP A 64 11.43 16.81 -9.08
CA ASP A 64 12.29 15.66 -9.33
C ASP A 64 13.49 15.67 -8.36
N PRO A 65 13.96 14.50 -7.89
CA PRO A 65 15.12 14.43 -7.01
C PRO A 65 16.34 15.15 -7.60
N GLY A 66 16.99 16.00 -6.79
CA GLY A 66 18.19 16.74 -7.21
C GLY A 66 17.96 17.88 -8.20
N SER A 67 16.70 18.27 -8.43
CA SER A 67 16.35 19.34 -9.38
C SER A 67 16.61 20.77 -8.89
N GLY A 68 16.92 20.97 -7.60
CA GLY A 68 17.09 22.31 -7.05
C GLY A 68 17.73 22.41 -5.67
N THR A 69 17.57 23.60 -5.08
CA THR A 69 18.01 23.92 -3.72
C THR A 69 17.07 23.30 -2.69
N SER A 70 17.62 22.56 -1.74
CA SER A 70 16.83 21.99 -0.63
C SER A 70 16.06 23.06 0.14
N SER A 71 14.76 22.83 0.30
CA SER A 71 13.80 23.71 0.97
C SER A 71 12.76 22.84 1.68
N PRO A 72 12.24 23.25 2.86
CA PRO A 72 11.20 22.50 3.56
C PRO A 72 9.85 22.45 2.81
N ASP A 73 9.67 23.30 1.80
CA ASP A 73 8.43 23.41 1.03
C ASP A 73 8.51 22.76 -0.35
N SER A 74 9.62 22.09 -0.71
CA SER A 74 9.81 21.45 -2.01
C SER A 74 10.69 20.20 -1.94
N GLY A 75 10.37 19.20 -2.76
CA GLY A 75 11.12 17.96 -2.84
C GLY A 75 10.31 16.82 -3.43
N HIS A 76 10.52 15.60 -2.96
CA HIS A 76 9.87 14.40 -3.51
C HIS A 76 9.36 13.49 -2.41
N VAL A 77 8.69 12.41 -2.82
CA VAL A 77 8.23 11.35 -1.94
C VAL A 77 9.21 10.19 -1.98
N ASN A 78 9.68 9.72 -0.83
CA ASN A 78 10.26 8.40 -0.68
C ASN A 78 9.15 7.37 -0.51
N VAL A 79 9.21 6.29 -1.30
CA VAL A 79 8.26 5.19 -1.29
C VAL A 79 8.91 3.98 -0.64
N PHE A 80 8.25 3.42 0.35
CA PHE A 80 8.69 2.21 1.04
C PHE A 80 7.60 1.14 0.95
N ALA A 81 8.01 -0.10 0.73
CA ALA A 81 7.20 -1.29 0.90
C ALA A 81 7.85 -2.15 1.98
N ASP A 82 7.10 -2.50 3.01
CA ASP A 82 7.56 -3.34 4.13
C ASP A 82 8.86 -2.81 4.77
N ASP A 83 8.87 -1.49 5.02
CA ASP A 83 9.99 -0.72 5.54
C ASP A 83 11.23 -0.61 4.63
N GLU A 84 11.24 -1.29 3.48
CA GLU A 84 12.30 -1.21 2.49
C GLU A 84 12.04 -0.09 1.49
N TRP A 85 13.06 0.74 1.23
CA TRP A 85 12.96 1.79 0.21
C TRP A 85 12.83 1.15 -1.17
N THR A 86 11.80 1.56 -1.91
CA THR A 86 11.51 1.02 -3.24
C THR A 86 11.84 2.01 -4.34
N SER A 87 11.42 3.27 -4.18
CA SER A 87 11.52 4.28 -5.23
C SER A 87 11.29 5.69 -4.69
N THR A 88 11.40 6.68 -5.57
CA THR A 88 10.97 8.06 -5.33
C THR A 88 9.86 8.47 -6.29
N ALA A 89 9.07 9.47 -5.91
CA ALA A 89 8.03 10.03 -6.76
C ALA A 89 7.93 11.56 -6.64
N SER A 90 7.83 12.23 -7.79
CA SER A 90 7.55 13.66 -7.94
C SER A 90 6.13 13.92 -8.47
N VAL A 91 5.32 12.86 -8.60
CA VAL A 91 3.92 12.91 -9.05
C VAL A 91 3.04 12.11 -8.10
N ASN A 92 1.75 12.47 -8.05
CA ASN A 92 0.76 11.96 -7.09
C ASN A 92 0.27 10.51 -7.31
N THR A 93 0.92 9.76 -8.20
CA THR A 93 0.56 8.37 -8.51
C THR A 93 1.82 7.51 -8.62
N ILE A 94 1.82 6.36 -7.94
CA ILE A 94 2.89 5.36 -7.96
C ILE A 94 2.29 4.00 -8.32
N VAL A 95 3.05 3.18 -9.02
CA VAL A 95 2.68 1.79 -9.34
C VAL A 95 3.72 0.87 -8.71
N LEU A 96 3.28 -0.04 -7.85
CA LEU A 96 4.14 -1.00 -7.16
C LEU A 96 3.81 -2.42 -7.63
N ALA A 97 4.83 -3.15 -8.05
CA ALA A 97 4.74 -4.59 -8.28
C ALA A 97 5.11 -5.31 -6.98
N LEU A 98 4.11 -5.74 -6.23
CA LEU A 98 4.28 -6.49 -4.98
C LEU A 98 3.88 -7.95 -5.21
N PRO A 99 4.59 -8.92 -4.61
CA PRO A 99 4.18 -10.32 -4.65
C PRO A 99 2.84 -10.53 -3.93
N SER A 100 2.25 -11.73 -4.01
CA SER A 100 1.10 -12.06 -3.17
C SER A 100 1.50 -12.01 -1.69
N GLY A 101 0.61 -11.52 -0.83
CA GLY A 101 0.87 -11.35 0.60
C GLY A 101 0.31 -10.06 1.17
N GLU A 102 0.50 -9.89 2.48
CA GLU A 102 0.24 -8.64 3.18
C GLU A 102 1.43 -7.69 3.01
N HIS A 103 1.15 -6.41 2.75
CA HIS A 103 2.17 -5.38 2.56
C HIS A 103 1.79 -4.09 3.29
N THR A 104 2.80 -3.41 3.82
CA THR A 104 2.68 -2.03 4.33
C THR A 104 3.39 -1.07 3.39
N ILE A 105 2.64 -0.16 2.79
CA ILE A 105 3.19 0.89 1.93
C ILE A 105 3.29 2.17 2.77
N ARG A 106 4.50 2.74 2.86
CA ARG A 106 4.73 4.04 3.50
C ARG A 106 5.25 5.04 2.46
N LEU A 107 4.67 6.24 2.49
CA LEU A 107 5.14 7.41 1.75
C LEU A 107 5.71 8.42 2.74
N GLN A 108 6.81 9.08 2.39
CA GLN A 108 7.43 10.12 3.21
C GLN A 108 7.83 11.31 2.34
N LEU A 109 7.46 12.53 2.74
CA LEU A 109 7.97 13.74 2.11
C LEU A 109 9.42 13.99 2.54
N VAL A 110 10.29 14.23 1.56
CA VAL A 110 11.69 14.59 1.77
C VAL A 110 12.06 15.81 0.93
N MET A 111 12.98 16.62 1.43
CA MET A 111 13.51 17.76 0.69
C MET A 111 14.39 17.28 -0.48
N ASP A 112 14.77 18.17 -1.41
CA ASP A 112 15.59 17.81 -2.60
C ASP A 112 16.92 17.10 -2.28
N ASN A 113 17.50 17.34 -1.10
CA ASN A 113 18.71 16.65 -0.63
C ASN A 113 18.44 15.26 0.00
N GLY A 114 17.20 14.78 -0.06
CA GLY A 114 16.77 13.48 0.45
C GLY A 114 16.53 13.41 1.97
N SER A 115 16.76 14.51 2.71
CA SER A 115 16.49 14.52 4.15
C SER A 115 15.00 14.72 4.45
N ALA A 116 14.51 14.03 5.48
CA ALA A 116 13.16 14.19 5.98
C ALA A 116 12.85 15.63 6.43
N LEU A 117 11.57 16.00 6.36
CA LEU A 117 11.07 17.23 6.95
C LEU A 117 11.13 17.17 8.49
N ASN A 118 11.06 18.34 9.14
CA ASN A 118 10.98 18.46 10.59
C ASN A 118 9.79 19.35 11.00
N PRO A 119 8.70 18.80 11.54
CA PRO A 119 8.49 17.37 11.84
C PRO A 119 8.39 16.52 10.58
N ASP A 120 8.61 15.21 10.73
CA ASP A 120 8.47 14.25 9.63
C ASP A 120 7.02 14.20 9.13
N VAL A 121 6.86 14.09 7.81
CA VAL A 121 5.54 14.02 7.15
C VAL A 121 5.47 12.74 6.35
N ASN A 122 4.77 11.75 6.89
CA ASN A 122 4.60 10.44 6.29
C ASN A 122 3.13 9.99 6.34
N ALA A 123 2.79 9.02 5.49
CA ALA A 123 1.52 8.33 5.48
C ALA A 123 1.74 6.85 5.17
N SER A 124 0.92 5.97 5.75
CA SER A 124 1.01 4.52 5.53
C SER A 124 -0.34 3.90 5.26
N VAL A 125 -0.36 2.86 4.43
CA VAL A 125 -1.54 2.02 4.16
C VAL A 125 -1.12 0.55 4.14
N ALA A 126 -1.94 -0.30 4.74
CA ALA A 126 -1.80 -1.76 4.63
C ALA A 126 -2.67 -2.28 3.50
N VAL A 127 -2.19 -3.26 2.74
CA VAL A 127 -2.93 -3.94 1.68
C VAL A 127 -2.63 -5.43 1.66
N THR A 128 -3.49 -6.21 1.01
CA THR A 128 -3.22 -7.61 0.69
C THR A 128 -3.23 -7.80 -0.82
N VAL A 129 -2.17 -8.35 -1.38
CA VAL A 129 -2.07 -8.67 -2.81
C VAL A 129 -2.33 -10.15 -3.01
N THR A 130 -3.09 -10.49 -4.04
CA THR A 130 -3.34 -11.87 -4.46
C THR A 130 -3.39 -12.00 -5.97
N GLN A 131 -2.93 -13.15 -6.47
CA GLN A 131 -3.15 -13.60 -7.85
C GLN A 131 -4.64 -13.90 -8.12
N GLY A 132 -5.40 -14.22 -7.07
CA GLY A 132 -6.82 -14.55 -7.13
C GLY A 132 -7.72 -13.33 -7.23
N PRO A 133 -9.02 -13.49 -7.45
CA PRO A 133 -9.95 -12.37 -7.42
C PRO A 133 -9.93 -11.64 -6.07
N SER A 134 -10.11 -10.32 -6.06
CA SER A 134 -10.13 -9.51 -4.83
C SER A 134 -11.36 -9.75 -3.93
N GLY A 135 -12.31 -10.56 -4.40
CA GLY A 135 -13.50 -10.92 -3.64
C GLY A 135 -14.25 -12.09 -4.29
N GLY A 136 -15.38 -12.44 -3.66
CA GLY A 136 -16.14 -13.64 -4.00
C GLY A 136 -15.75 -14.83 -3.12
N THR A 137 -16.64 -15.82 -3.06
CA THR A 137 -16.41 -17.04 -2.28
C THR A 137 -15.75 -18.09 -3.18
N PRO A 138 -14.57 -18.64 -2.79
CA PRO A 138 -13.96 -19.77 -3.47
C PRO A 138 -14.93 -20.95 -3.58
N GLY A 139 -14.96 -21.57 -4.74
CA GLY A 139 -15.81 -22.72 -5.02
C GLY A 139 -15.02 -23.86 -5.64
N LEU A 140 -15.36 -25.08 -5.22
CA LEU A 140 -14.81 -26.32 -5.75
C LEU A 140 -15.94 -27.33 -5.92
N SER A 141 -16.02 -27.94 -7.10
CA SER A 141 -17.02 -28.98 -7.37
C SER A 141 -16.46 -30.06 -8.28
N ILE A 142 -16.71 -31.33 -7.95
CA ILE A 142 -16.46 -32.46 -8.85
C ILE A 142 -17.61 -32.54 -9.86
N SER A 143 -17.28 -32.51 -11.15
CA SER A 143 -18.24 -32.64 -12.23
C SER A 143 -18.32 -34.05 -12.80
N TYR A 144 -17.26 -34.84 -12.63
CA TYR A 144 -17.19 -36.25 -13.02
C TYR A 144 -16.15 -36.98 -12.16
N PRO A 145 -16.40 -38.25 -11.77
CA PRO A 145 -17.65 -38.98 -11.94
C PRO A 145 -18.76 -38.42 -11.05
N ARG A 146 -20.01 -38.85 -11.30
CA ARG A 146 -21.08 -38.62 -10.32
C ARG A 146 -20.81 -39.45 -9.06
N GLU A 147 -21.31 -38.98 -7.93
CA GLU A 147 -21.27 -39.72 -6.67
C GLU A 147 -21.80 -41.16 -6.85
N GLY A 148 -21.08 -42.15 -6.31
CA GLY A 148 -21.44 -43.56 -6.40
C GLY A 148 -21.33 -44.20 -7.80
N ALA A 149 -20.73 -43.54 -8.78
CA ALA A 149 -20.50 -44.15 -10.10
C ALA A 149 -19.57 -45.38 -10.00
N LEU A 150 -19.88 -46.42 -10.76
CA LEU A 150 -18.92 -47.48 -11.05
C LEU A 150 -17.96 -46.97 -12.12
N VAL A 151 -16.68 -46.95 -11.79
CA VAL A 151 -15.60 -46.49 -12.65
C VAL A 151 -14.58 -47.62 -12.82
N GLY A 152 -13.81 -47.57 -13.92
CA GLY A 152 -12.73 -48.53 -14.15
C GLY A 152 -11.53 -48.27 -13.24
N THR A 153 -10.56 -49.18 -13.26
CA THR A 153 -9.30 -49.00 -12.53
C THR A 153 -8.54 -47.75 -12.99
N ASP A 154 -8.54 -47.47 -14.29
CA ASP A 154 -8.13 -46.17 -14.84
C ASP A 154 -9.32 -45.20 -14.82
N SER A 155 -9.29 -44.29 -13.87
CA SER A 155 -10.38 -43.36 -13.58
C SER A 155 -9.93 -41.92 -13.75
N THR A 156 -10.83 -41.09 -14.27
CA THR A 156 -10.61 -39.66 -14.41
C THR A 156 -11.57 -38.90 -13.51
N ILE A 157 -11.05 -37.93 -12.76
CA ILE A 157 -11.83 -36.97 -11.98
C ILE A 157 -11.75 -35.61 -12.69
N SER A 158 -12.90 -35.08 -13.09
CA SER A 158 -13.01 -33.71 -13.59
C SER A 158 -13.67 -32.84 -12.54
N PHE A 159 -13.12 -31.65 -12.31
CA PHE A 159 -13.60 -30.70 -11.32
C PHE A 159 -13.55 -29.28 -11.87
N ARG A 160 -14.17 -28.37 -11.12
CA ARG A 160 -14.19 -26.93 -11.41
C ARG A 160 -13.76 -26.17 -10.17
N VAL A 161 -13.01 -25.11 -10.40
CA VAL A 161 -12.61 -24.11 -9.40
C VAL A 161 -13.18 -22.77 -9.82
N THR A 162 -13.73 -22.01 -8.88
CA THR A 162 -14.31 -20.68 -9.12
C THR A 162 -13.86 -19.71 -8.04
N ASN A 163 -13.70 -18.43 -8.39
CA ASN A 163 -13.25 -17.36 -7.48
C ASN A 163 -11.98 -17.71 -6.69
N PHE A 164 -11.10 -18.49 -7.31
CA PHE A 164 -9.86 -18.95 -6.71
C PHE A 164 -8.85 -19.21 -7.83
N VAL A 165 -7.62 -18.76 -7.66
CA VAL A 165 -6.54 -19.06 -8.60
C VAL A 165 -5.66 -20.17 -8.04
N LEU A 166 -5.27 -21.09 -8.93
CA LEU A 166 -4.39 -22.19 -8.58
C LEU A 166 -2.93 -21.77 -8.80
N VAL A 167 -2.13 -21.86 -7.75
CA VAL A 167 -0.70 -21.54 -7.70
C VAL A 167 0.07 -22.68 -7.02
N PRO A 168 1.39 -22.79 -7.24
CA PRO A 168 2.21 -23.77 -6.55
C PRO A 168 2.16 -23.64 -5.02
N PRO A 169 2.22 -24.77 -4.29
CA PRO A 169 2.32 -24.74 -2.83
C PRO A 169 3.63 -24.07 -2.38
N GLY A 170 3.62 -23.52 -1.15
CA GLY A 170 4.80 -22.88 -0.54
C GLY A 170 4.83 -21.35 -0.63
N GLY A 171 3.78 -20.73 -1.19
CA GLY A 171 3.57 -19.29 -1.12
C GLY A 171 3.24 -18.79 0.31
N PRO A 172 3.07 -17.47 0.48
CA PRO A 172 2.68 -16.89 1.75
C PRO A 172 1.32 -17.44 2.21
N GLY A 173 1.21 -17.75 3.50
CA GLY A 173 -0.03 -18.25 4.08
C GLY A 173 -1.08 -17.15 4.20
N GLY A 174 -2.35 -17.51 4.10
CA GLY A 174 -3.47 -16.60 4.35
C GLY A 174 -3.78 -15.61 3.22
N VAL A 175 -3.17 -15.78 2.04
CA VAL A 175 -3.52 -14.97 0.86
C VAL A 175 -4.95 -15.33 0.42
N PRO A 176 -5.87 -14.35 0.32
CA PRO A 176 -7.25 -14.61 -0.09
C PRO A 176 -7.33 -15.18 -1.50
N ASN A 177 -8.23 -16.14 -1.74
CA ASN A 177 -8.62 -16.59 -3.08
C ASN A 177 -7.47 -17.13 -3.97
N GLU A 178 -6.38 -17.59 -3.37
CA GLU A 178 -5.21 -18.14 -4.05
C GLU A 178 -4.68 -19.35 -3.27
N GLY A 179 -4.22 -20.37 -3.98
CA GLY A 179 -3.63 -21.56 -3.37
C GLY A 179 -3.67 -22.77 -4.30
N HIS A 180 -3.93 -23.97 -3.80
CA HIS A 180 -3.94 -25.19 -4.63
C HIS A 180 -5.08 -26.13 -4.26
N VAL A 181 -5.32 -27.15 -5.11
CA VAL A 181 -6.25 -28.24 -4.75
C VAL A 181 -5.46 -29.35 -4.08
N ARG A 182 -5.79 -29.68 -2.84
CA ARG A 182 -5.33 -30.91 -2.20
C ARG A 182 -6.26 -32.07 -2.49
N VAL A 183 -5.69 -33.17 -2.97
CA VAL A 183 -6.39 -34.41 -3.25
C VAL A 183 -6.13 -35.40 -2.11
N LEU A 184 -7.21 -35.92 -1.54
CA LEU A 184 -7.16 -37.05 -0.62
C LEU A 184 -7.85 -38.26 -1.26
N LEU A 185 -7.13 -39.37 -1.38
CA LEU A 185 -7.69 -40.67 -1.76
C LEU A 185 -7.81 -41.53 -0.50
N ASP A 186 -9.03 -41.94 -0.17
CA ASP A 186 -9.35 -42.69 1.05
C ASP A 186 -8.81 -42.02 2.33
N ARG A 187 -8.93 -40.69 2.38
CA ARG A 187 -8.40 -39.79 3.44
C ARG A 187 -6.87 -39.69 3.51
N ALA A 188 -6.12 -40.40 2.66
CA ALA A 188 -4.69 -40.26 2.55
C ALA A 188 -4.34 -39.16 1.53
N TYR A 189 -3.31 -38.36 1.82
CA TYR A 189 -2.76 -37.42 0.84
C TYR A 189 -2.37 -38.17 -0.44
N TYR A 190 -2.83 -37.65 -1.57
CA TYR A 190 -2.52 -38.19 -2.88
C TYR A 190 -1.63 -37.22 -3.67
N ALA A 191 -2.08 -35.99 -3.86
CA ALA A 191 -1.37 -34.96 -4.61
C ALA A 191 -1.88 -33.56 -4.29
N ASP A 192 -1.10 -32.54 -4.64
CA ASP A 192 -1.53 -31.16 -4.77
C ASP A 192 -1.59 -30.81 -6.27
N LEU A 193 -2.68 -30.18 -6.71
CA LEU A 193 -2.92 -29.78 -8.10
C LEU A 193 -2.90 -28.25 -8.23
N VAL A 194 -2.24 -27.77 -9.27
CA VAL A 194 -2.04 -26.34 -9.57
C VAL A 194 -2.76 -25.90 -10.85
N ASP A 195 -3.57 -26.78 -11.42
CA ASP A 195 -4.44 -26.52 -12.56
C ASP A 195 -5.74 -27.33 -12.44
N VAL A 196 -6.63 -27.15 -13.41
CA VAL A 196 -7.91 -27.86 -13.51
C VAL A 196 -7.86 -29.02 -14.50
N ALA A 197 -6.67 -29.53 -14.81
CA ALA A 197 -6.55 -30.69 -15.67
C ALA A 197 -7.25 -31.90 -15.01
N PRO A 198 -7.88 -32.79 -15.80
CA PRO A 198 -8.49 -33.98 -15.25
C PRO A 198 -7.47 -34.82 -14.47
N LEU A 199 -7.80 -35.14 -13.22
CA LEU A 199 -6.98 -35.96 -12.35
C LEU A 199 -7.15 -37.43 -12.74
N HIS A 200 -6.06 -38.08 -13.10
CA HIS A 200 -6.04 -39.52 -13.37
C HIS A 200 -5.71 -40.29 -12.09
N LEU A 201 -6.53 -41.30 -11.78
CA LEU A 201 -6.39 -42.17 -10.63
C LEU A 201 -6.33 -43.62 -11.08
N ASN A 202 -5.39 -44.36 -10.51
CA ASN A 202 -5.36 -45.82 -10.63
C ASN A 202 -5.99 -46.42 -9.36
N LEU A 203 -7.26 -46.79 -9.46
CA LEU A 203 -8.05 -47.30 -8.35
C LEU A 203 -8.00 -48.82 -8.29
N LYS A 204 -8.00 -49.36 -7.08
CA LYS A 204 -8.13 -50.80 -6.85
C LYS A 204 -9.61 -51.19 -6.90
N ASP A 205 -9.88 -52.48 -6.97
CA ASP A 205 -11.24 -52.96 -6.83
C ASP A 205 -11.77 -52.64 -5.43
N GLY A 206 -12.92 -51.98 -5.37
CA GLY A 206 -13.60 -51.65 -4.12
C GLY A 206 -14.12 -50.22 -4.09
N PRO A 207 -14.78 -49.82 -2.98
CA PRO A 207 -15.20 -48.45 -2.77
C PRO A 207 -14.00 -47.55 -2.47
N HIS A 208 -13.96 -46.39 -3.12
CA HIS A 208 -12.97 -45.36 -2.89
C HIS A 208 -13.65 -44.02 -2.62
N ASN A 209 -13.03 -43.19 -1.77
CA ASN A 209 -13.44 -41.81 -1.54
C ASN A 209 -12.35 -40.86 -2.06
N VAL A 210 -12.72 -39.96 -2.96
CA VAL A 210 -11.86 -38.87 -3.41
C VAL A 210 -12.39 -37.57 -2.82
N THR A 211 -11.58 -36.91 -2.00
CA THR A 211 -11.87 -35.58 -1.49
C THR A 211 -10.94 -34.57 -2.14
N LEU A 212 -11.51 -33.50 -2.70
CA LEU A 212 -10.78 -32.33 -3.16
C LEU A 212 -10.98 -31.20 -2.16
N GLN A 213 -9.93 -30.44 -1.85
CA GLN A 213 -9.98 -29.30 -0.94
C GLN A 213 -9.21 -28.14 -1.55
N LEU A 214 -9.75 -26.93 -1.48
CA LEU A 214 -8.94 -25.73 -1.69
C LEU A 214 -8.11 -25.48 -0.42
N VAL A 215 -6.82 -25.22 -0.60
CA VAL A 215 -5.83 -24.99 0.46
C VAL A 215 -5.11 -23.69 0.20
#